data_AF-A0A2T4J549-F1
#
_entry.id   AF-A0A2T4J549-F1
#
_cell.length_a   1.000
_cell.length_b   1.000
_cell.length_c   1.000
_cell.angle_alpha   90.00
_cell.angle_beta   90.00
_cell.angle_gamma   90.00
#
_symmetry.space_group_name_H-M   'P 1'
#
loop_
_entity.id
_entity.type
_entity.pdbx_description
1 polymer ?
#
loop_
_entity_poly.entity_id
_entity_poly.type
_entity_poly.pdbx_seq_one_letter_code
_entity_poly.pdbx_strand_id
1 'polypeptide(L)'
;MLVRMILLLGLALVLFAGGAAGLQMLDAHKIDPVAWLNRVVASSPPAEDGPALVPGKAGAPATPVPLTEQNWLISPGGGLVDRATVAAYLRQDRLVETRIARLTRRAPLADLLQPGEKLPAPVYRQAFADIRAQALAERDCAALMAAFATRCEMVSAGVVDESLDAAGETAEFQIVLTYTQALDPATMPDLATVVLREDRLTLDAAAPAEARDDSRLLAGFLQGAMDECRPDSATRPQCRILSFDVTRDEAGQTKARFHIAWLGPLPAGLYAAPPLN
;
A
#
# COMPACT_ATOMS: atom_id res chain seq x y z
N MET A 1 31.89 -20.73 -19.95
CA MET A 1 32.80 -20.28 -18.87
C MET A 1 32.23 -19.08 -18.11
N LEU A 2 31.71 -18.05 -18.80
CA LEU A 2 31.12 -16.85 -18.18
C LEU A 2 29.96 -17.12 -17.21
N VAL A 3 29.05 -18.04 -17.56
CA VAL A 3 27.88 -18.42 -16.74
C VAL A 3 28.29 -19.10 -15.43
N ARG A 4 29.35 -19.92 -15.45
CA ARG A 4 29.91 -20.53 -14.22
C ARG A 4 30.52 -19.48 -13.30
N MET A 5 31.14 -18.43 -13.86
CA MET A 5 31.67 -17.31 -13.07
C MET A 5 30.55 -16.50 -12.40
N ILE A 6 29.45 -16.22 -13.11
CA ILE A 6 28.32 -15.44 -12.57
C ILE A 6 27.60 -16.22 -11.45
N LEU A 7 27.43 -17.53 -11.61
CA LEU A 7 26.84 -18.39 -10.57
C LEU A 7 27.73 -18.53 -9.33
N LEU A 8 29.05 -18.64 -9.51
CA LEU A 8 29.99 -18.65 -8.39
C LEU A 8 30.05 -17.31 -7.67
N LEU A 9 29.91 -16.19 -8.39
CA LEU A 9 29.85 -14.84 -7.81
C LEU A 9 28.55 -14.63 -7.01
N GLY A 10 27.41 -15.12 -7.53
CA GLY A 10 26.13 -15.09 -6.81
C GLY A 10 26.14 -15.93 -5.54
N LEU A 11 26.80 -17.10 -5.57
CA LEU A 11 26.95 -17.96 -4.40
C LEU A 11 27.87 -17.32 -3.34
N ALA A 12 28.95 -16.66 -3.75
CA ALA A 12 29.81 -15.91 -2.84
C ALA A 12 29.06 -14.73 -2.19
N LEU A 13 28.21 -14.03 -2.93
CA LEU A 13 27.40 -12.93 -2.41
C LEU A 13 26.37 -13.39 -1.35
N VAL A 14 25.74 -14.55 -1.54
CA VAL A 14 24.83 -15.13 -0.55
C VAL A 14 25.57 -15.62 0.70
N LEU A 15 26.78 -16.18 0.55
CA LEU A 15 27.59 -16.66 1.67
C LEU A 15 28.27 -15.53 2.48
N PHE A 16 28.57 -14.38 1.88
CA PHE A 16 29.22 -13.26 2.57
C PHE A 16 28.24 -12.18 3.09
N ALA A 17 27.05 -12.01 2.48
CA ALA A 17 26.06 -11.00 2.92
C ALA A 17 25.08 -11.54 3.97
N GLY A 18 24.85 -12.86 4.00
CA GLY A 18 24.06 -13.51 5.03
C GLY A 18 24.95 -13.93 6.21
N GLY A 19 25.08 -13.07 7.21
CA GLY A 19 25.65 -13.47 8.51
C GLY A 19 24.90 -14.68 9.12
N ALA A 20 25.33 -15.12 10.32
CA ALA A 20 24.96 -16.39 10.98
C ALA A 20 23.51 -16.91 10.86
N ALA A 21 22.51 -16.05 10.60
CA ALA A 21 21.13 -16.42 10.29
C ALA A 21 20.97 -17.25 8.98
N GLY A 22 21.81 -17.04 7.96
CA GLY A 22 21.72 -17.77 6.70
C GLY A 22 22.18 -19.24 6.79
N LEU A 23 23.14 -19.52 7.68
CA LEU A 23 23.65 -20.88 7.91
C LEU A 23 22.71 -21.72 8.79
N GLN A 24 21.95 -21.09 9.69
CA GLN A 24 20.98 -21.81 10.55
C GLN A 24 19.78 -22.37 9.76
N MET A 25 19.40 -21.75 8.64
CA MET A 25 18.31 -22.22 7.78
C MET A 25 18.70 -23.48 6.97
N LEU A 26 20.00 -23.68 6.71
CA LEU A 26 20.52 -24.87 6.01
C LEU A 26 20.66 -26.07 6.96
N ASP A 27 21.01 -25.83 8.23
CA ASP A 27 21.18 -26.88 9.24
C ASP A 27 19.83 -27.49 9.69
N ALA A 28 18.76 -26.66 9.73
CA ALA A 28 17.42 -27.08 10.12
C ALA A 28 16.76 -28.12 9.20
N HIS A 29 17.23 -28.26 7.95
CA HIS A 29 16.60 -29.13 6.95
C HIS A 29 17.48 -30.25 6.41
N LYS A 30 18.71 -30.44 6.93
CA LYS A 30 19.67 -31.48 6.48
C LYS A 30 19.78 -31.57 4.94
N ILE A 31 19.73 -30.43 4.26
CA ILE A 31 19.79 -30.39 2.80
C ILE A 31 21.26 -30.44 2.42
N ASP A 32 21.70 -31.57 1.85
CA ASP A 32 23.02 -31.66 1.22
C ASP A 32 23.07 -30.68 0.02
N PRO A 33 23.88 -29.61 0.09
CA PRO A 33 23.91 -28.56 -0.92
C PRO A 33 24.32 -29.09 -2.29
N VAL A 34 25.15 -30.14 -2.33
CA VAL A 34 25.67 -30.74 -3.56
C VAL A 34 24.58 -31.61 -4.21
N ALA A 35 23.78 -32.31 -3.40
CA ALA A 35 22.66 -33.11 -3.89
C ALA A 35 21.51 -32.23 -4.44
N TRP A 36 21.26 -31.06 -3.84
CA TRP A 36 20.27 -30.10 -4.34
C TRP A 36 20.71 -29.49 -5.68
N LEU A 37 21.96 -29.05 -5.80
CA LEU A 37 22.48 -28.47 -7.04
C LEU A 37 22.44 -29.46 -8.22
N ASN A 38 22.82 -30.71 -7.98
CA ASN A 38 22.78 -31.76 -9.00
C ASN A 38 21.35 -32.05 -9.47
N ARG A 39 20.36 -31.92 -8.60
CA ARG A 39 18.94 -32.10 -8.95
C ARG A 39 18.42 -30.98 -9.84
N VAL A 40 18.80 -29.73 -9.56
CA VAL A 40 18.43 -28.55 -10.35
C VAL A 40 19.09 -28.57 -11.74
N VAL A 41 20.33 -29.05 -11.83
CA VAL A 41 21.05 -29.18 -13.10
C VAL A 41 20.52 -30.34 -13.94
N ALA A 42 20.09 -31.44 -13.31
CA ALA A 42 19.55 -32.61 -14.00
C ALA A 42 18.08 -32.45 -14.47
N SER A 43 17.33 -31.48 -13.93
CA SER A 43 15.93 -31.22 -14.31
C SER A 43 15.75 -30.19 -15.44
N SER A 44 16.83 -29.69 -16.03
CA SER A 44 16.75 -28.79 -17.19
C SER A 44 16.53 -29.61 -18.47
N PRO A 45 15.42 -29.43 -19.21
CA PRO A 45 15.27 -30.06 -20.52
C PRO A 45 16.33 -29.50 -21.49
N PRO A 46 16.80 -30.30 -22.48
CA PRO A 46 17.73 -29.82 -23.48
C PRO A 46 17.09 -28.68 -24.28
N ALA A 47 17.89 -27.66 -24.61
CA ALA A 47 17.46 -26.55 -25.45
C ALA A 47 17.10 -27.09 -26.84
N GLU A 48 15.81 -27.22 -27.13
CA GLU A 48 15.34 -27.34 -28.51
C GLU A 48 15.47 -25.97 -29.18
N ASP A 49 16.09 -25.98 -30.37
CA ASP A 49 16.17 -24.84 -31.26
C ASP A 49 14.75 -24.31 -31.54
N GLY A 50 14.40 -23.19 -30.90
CA GLY A 50 13.13 -22.52 -31.13
C GLY A 50 12.99 -22.10 -32.60
N PRO A 51 11.79 -22.17 -33.19
CA PRO A 51 11.60 -21.79 -34.57
C PRO A 51 11.94 -20.31 -34.76
N ALA A 52 12.61 -20.01 -35.88
CA ALA A 52 12.94 -18.65 -36.28
C ALA A 52 11.72 -17.72 -36.17
N LEU A 53 11.91 -16.58 -35.51
CA LEU A 53 10.95 -15.47 -35.44
C LEU A 53 10.56 -15.03 -36.86
N VAL A 54 9.39 -15.49 -37.32
CA VAL A 54 8.71 -14.88 -38.47
C VAL A 54 8.10 -13.57 -37.98
N PRO A 55 8.26 -12.43 -38.68
CA PRO A 55 7.61 -11.18 -38.31
C PRO A 55 6.08 -11.36 -38.36
N GLY A 56 5.47 -11.51 -37.19
CA GLY A 56 4.02 -11.64 -37.04
C GLY A 56 3.34 -10.32 -37.38
N LYS A 57 2.38 -10.38 -38.31
CA LYS A 57 1.36 -9.36 -38.57
C LYS A 57 0.81 -8.80 -37.25
N ALA A 58 0.59 -7.49 -37.20
CA ALA A 58 -0.11 -6.79 -36.12
C ALA A 58 -1.33 -7.60 -35.63
N GLY A 59 -1.32 -7.89 -34.32
CA GLY A 59 -2.17 -8.86 -33.67
C GLY A 59 -3.67 -8.58 -33.83
N ALA A 60 -4.43 -9.67 -33.92
CA ALA A 60 -5.87 -9.64 -33.72
C ALA A 60 -6.20 -9.04 -32.34
N PRO A 61 -7.33 -8.34 -32.18
CA PRO A 61 -7.71 -7.74 -30.89
C PRO A 61 -7.78 -8.83 -29.83
N ALA A 62 -7.00 -8.65 -28.76
CA ALA A 62 -7.09 -9.50 -27.58
C ALA A 62 -8.52 -9.42 -27.04
N THR A 63 -9.07 -10.58 -26.67
CA THR A 63 -10.40 -10.65 -26.07
C THR A 63 -10.35 -9.90 -24.73
N PRO A 64 -11.32 -9.02 -24.40
CA PRO A 64 -11.29 -8.28 -23.15
C PRO A 64 -11.32 -9.27 -21.97
N VAL A 65 -10.23 -9.34 -21.20
CA VAL A 65 -10.19 -10.10 -19.95
C VAL A 65 -11.05 -9.35 -18.93
N PRO A 66 -12.00 -10.02 -18.23
CA PRO A 66 -12.73 -9.39 -17.15
C PRO A 66 -11.75 -8.79 -16.13
N LEU A 67 -11.93 -7.52 -15.75
CA LEU A 67 -11.06 -6.83 -14.78
C LEU A 67 -10.89 -7.58 -13.46
N THR A 68 -11.84 -8.46 -13.11
CA THR A 68 -11.82 -9.31 -11.93
C THR A 68 -10.80 -10.44 -12.00
N GLU A 69 -10.41 -10.88 -13.20
CA GLU A 69 -9.41 -11.92 -13.45
C GLU A 69 -8.02 -11.33 -13.72
N GLN A 70 -7.96 -10.05 -14.07
CA GLN A 70 -6.71 -9.32 -14.24
C GLN A 70 -5.91 -9.22 -12.94
N ASN A 71 -4.67 -9.69 -12.96
CA ASN A 71 -3.77 -9.72 -11.79
C ASN A 71 -2.39 -9.10 -12.05
N TRP A 72 -2.21 -8.45 -13.20
CA TRP A 72 -0.97 -7.82 -13.60
C TRP A 72 -1.21 -6.42 -14.19
N LEU A 73 -0.23 -5.53 -14.02
CA LEU A 73 -0.09 -4.26 -14.72
C LEU A 73 1.40 -4.04 -15.01
N ILE A 74 1.71 -3.21 -15.99
CA ILE A 74 3.08 -2.86 -16.38
C ILE A 74 3.43 -1.48 -15.84
N SER A 75 4.62 -1.33 -15.28
CA SER A 75 5.17 -0.04 -14.87
C SER A 75 5.77 0.72 -16.07
N PRO A 76 6.03 2.04 -15.97
CA PRO A 76 6.65 2.79 -17.07
C PRO A 76 8.04 2.27 -17.47
N GLY A 77 8.72 1.50 -16.60
CA GLY A 77 9.98 0.84 -16.90
C GLY A 77 9.85 -0.49 -17.65
N GLY A 78 8.63 -0.94 -17.96
CA GLY A 78 8.35 -2.22 -18.62
C GLY A 78 8.32 -3.44 -17.69
N GLY A 79 8.55 -3.25 -16.39
CA GLY A 79 8.46 -4.32 -15.38
C GLY A 79 7.03 -4.56 -14.90
N LEU A 80 6.75 -5.77 -14.41
CA LEU A 80 5.49 -6.09 -13.75
C LEU A 80 5.37 -5.33 -12.43
N VAL A 81 4.19 -4.77 -12.18
CA VAL A 81 3.80 -4.18 -10.90
C VAL A 81 3.52 -5.29 -9.89
N ASP A 82 3.83 -5.03 -8.61
CA ASP A 82 3.53 -5.96 -7.52
C ASP A 82 2.03 -6.31 -7.45
N ARG A 83 1.71 -7.58 -7.21
CA ARG A 83 0.33 -8.08 -7.20
C ARG A 83 -0.54 -7.39 -6.16
N ALA A 84 0.01 -6.99 -5.03
CA ALA A 84 -0.75 -6.32 -3.99
C ALA A 84 -1.11 -4.88 -4.40
N THR A 85 -0.22 -4.19 -5.12
CA THR A 85 -0.50 -2.89 -5.74
C THR A 85 -1.53 -3.01 -6.86
N VAL A 86 -1.40 -4.03 -7.73
CA VAL A 86 -2.40 -4.29 -8.78
C VAL A 86 -3.78 -4.57 -8.18
N ALA A 87 -3.86 -5.39 -7.13
CA ALA A 87 -5.10 -5.69 -6.44
C ALA A 87 -5.71 -4.43 -5.78
N ALA A 88 -4.89 -3.62 -5.10
CA ALA A 88 -5.31 -2.37 -4.48
C ALA A 88 -5.87 -1.39 -5.52
N TYR A 89 -5.23 -1.32 -6.70
CA TYR A 89 -5.69 -0.47 -7.80
C TYR A 89 -6.97 -1.02 -8.44
N LEU A 90 -6.97 -2.25 -8.96
CA LEU A 90 -8.06 -2.76 -9.80
C LEU A 90 -9.34 -3.13 -9.02
N ARG A 91 -9.23 -3.67 -7.79
CA ARG A 91 -10.35 -4.28 -7.07
C ARG A 91 -11.10 -3.29 -6.17
N GLN A 92 -11.53 -2.16 -6.72
CA GLN A 92 -12.14 -1.05 -5.95
C GLN A 92 -13.32 -1.48 -5.06
N ASP A 93 -14.16 -2.39 -5.57
CA ASP A 93 -15.43 -2.86 -5.01
C ASP A 93 -15.34 -3.73 -3.73
N ARG A 94 -14.13 -4.08 -3.30
CA ARG A 94 -13.91 -4.97 -2.16
C ARG A 94 -12.73 -4.55 -1.31
N LEU A 95 -12.69 -5.04 -0.08
CA LEU A 95 -11.56 -4.82 0.82
C LEU A 95 -10.33 -5.55 0.27
N VAL A 96 -9.21 -4.84 0.29
CA VAL A 96 -7.89 -5.38 -0.08
C VAL A 96 -6.95 -5.01 1.06
N GLU A 97 -6.19 -6.00 1.54
CA GLU A 97 -5.37 -5.87 2.75
C GLU A 97 -4.33 -4.75 2.66
N THR A 98 -3.88 -4.37 1.46
CA THR A 98 -2.93 -3.29 1.25
C THR A 98 -3.57 -1.89 1.19
N ARG A 99 -4.90 -1.80 1.08
CA ARG A 99 -5.62 -0.52 1.22
C ARG A 99 -5.79 -0.19 2.69
N ILE A 100 -4.78 0.50 3.22
CA ILE A 100 -4.68 0.84 4.63
C ILE A 100 -4.58 2.36 4.79
N ALA A 101 -5.32 2.89 5.76
CA ALA A 101 -5.09 4.20 6.35
C ALA A 101 -4.44 4.03 7.73
N ARG A 102 -3.25 4.59 7.94
CA ARG A 102 -2.57 4.61 9.25
C ARG A 102 -2.63 6.03 9.80
N LEU A 103 -3.24 6.19 10.96
CA LEU A 103 -3.45 7.50 11.57
C LEU A 103 -2.78 7.51 12.93
N THR A 104 -1.88 8.46 13.14
CA THR A 104 -1.32 8.77 14.46
C THR A 104 -1.79 10.16 14.86
N ARG A 105 -2.49 10.25 15.99
CA ARG A 105 -3.10 11.50 16.46
C ARG A 105 -3.11 11.62 17.97
N ARG A 106 -3.10 12.85 18.47
CA ARG A 106 -3.20 13.13 19.91
C ARG A 106 -4.61 13.60 20.24
N ALA A 107 -5.29 12.88 21.14
CA ALA A 107 -6.63 13.24 21.57
C ALA A 107 -6.69 13.47 23.09
N PRO A 108 -7.50 14.44 23.56
CA PRO A 108 -7.90 14.53 24.96
C PRO A 108 -8.65 13.27 25.40
N LEU A 109 -8.33 12.76 26.60
CA LEU A 109 -9.04 11.60 27.15
C LEU A 109 -10.52 11.91 27.41
N ALA A 110 -10.85 13.18 27.66
CA ALA A 110 -12.23 13.63 27.85
C ALA A 110 -13.10 13.40 26.60
N ASP A 111 -12.52 13.43 25.40
CA ASP A 111 -13.25 13.26 24.14
C ASP A 111 -13.68 11.80 23.90
N LEU A 112 -13.17 10.89 24.71
CA LEU A 112 -13.47 9.46 24.71
C LEU A 112 -14.59 9.07 25.69
N LEU A 113 -15.03 10.01 26.54
CA LEU A 113 -16.06 9.78 27.53
C LEU A 113 -17.46 9.74 26.89
N GLN A 114 -18.30 8.87 27.42
CA GLN A 114 -19.74 8.92 27.13
C GLN A 114 -20.44 10.00 27.97
N PRO A 115 -21.64 10.44 27.58
CA PRO A 115 -22.39 11.44 28.35
C PRO A 115 -22.57 11.03 29.81
N GLY A 116 -22.11 11.89 30.73
CA GLY A 116 -22.20 11.67 32.17
C GLY A 116 -21.04 10.85 32.78
N GLU A 117 -20.12 10.31 31.98
CA GLU A 117 -18.90 9.68 32.49
C GLU A 117 -17.89 10.73 32.97
N LYS A 118 -17.00 10.29 33.89
CA LYS A 118 -15.85 11.06 34.34
C LYS A 118 -14.58 10.29 34.01
N LEU A 119 -13.47 11.01 33.83
CA LEU A 119 -12.18 10.36 33.67
C LEU A 119 -11.87 9.47 34.89
N PRO A 120 -11.38 8.24 34.66
CA PRO A 120 -10.98 7.37 35.75
C PRO A 120 -9.74 7.90 36.47
N ALA A 121 -9.43 7.30 37.62
CA ALA A 121 -8.24 7.62 38.39
C ALA A 121 -6.97 7.50 37.50
N PRO A 122 -5.92 8.31 37.74
CA PRO A 122 -4.74 8.38 36.87
C PRO A 122 -4.14 7.02 36.50
N VAL A 123 -4.08 6.09 37.45
CA VAL A 123 -3.54 4.73 37.26
C VAL A 123 -4.30 3.88 36.23
N TYR A 124 -5.55 4.24 35.92
CA TYR A 124 -6.38 3.52 34.96
C TYR A 124 -6.53 4.25 33.62
N ARG A 125 -5.92 5.43 33.44
CA ARG A 125 -6.11 6.26 32.25
C ARG A 125 -5.56 5.64 30.97
N GLN A 126 -4.42 4.94 31.05
CA GLN A 126 -3.85 4.22 29.91
C GLN A 126 -4.81 3.13 29.41
N ALA A 127 -5.26 2.26 30.32
CA ALA A 127 -6.19 1.18 29.99
C ALA A 127 -7.53 1.72 29.48
N PHE A 128 -8.04 2.80 30.08
CA PHE A 128 -9.24 3.49 29.60
C PHE A 128 -9.07 4.02 28.18
N ALA A 129 -7.97 4.73 27.91
CA ALA A 129 -7.69 5.29 26.61
C ALA A 129 -7.59 4.19 25.54
N ASP A 130 -6.90 3.09 25.84
CA ASP A 130 -6.74 1.96 24.93
C ASP A 130 -8.09 1.29 24.60
N ILE A 131 -8.89 0.97 25.62
CA ILE A 131 -10.23 0.38 25.44
C ILE A 131 -11.17 1.31 24.64
N ARG A 132 -10.99 2.63 24.77
CA ARG A 132 -11.84 3.62 24.09
C ARG A 132 -11.29 4.08 22.75
N ALA A 133 -10.11 3.61 22.31
CA ALA A 133 -9.50 4.01 21.05
C ALA A 133 -10.39 3.68 19.83
N GLN A 134 -11.24 2.64 19.93
CA GLN A 134 -12.23 2.31 18.90
C GLN A 134 -13.16 3.48 18.56
N ALA A 135 -13.54 4.32 19.54
CA ALA A 135 -14.42 5.46 19.28
C ALA A 135 -13.77 6.50 18.36
N LEU A 136 -12.44 6.60 18.36
CA LEU A 136 -11.71 7.44 17.41
C LEU A 136 -11.69 6.82 16.01
N ALA A 137 -11.45 5.51 15.92
CA ALA A 137 -11.47 4.77 14.66
C ALA A 137 -12.83 4.87 13.95
N GLU A 138 -13.94 4.84 14.70
CA GLU A 138 -15.29 5.03 14.15
C GLU A 138 -15.48 6.42 13.54
N ARG A 139 -14.98 7.48 14.20
CA ARG A 139 -15.00 8.85 13.67
C ARG A 139 -14.15 8.97 12.41
N ASP A 140 -12.97 8.36 12.40
CA ASP A 140 -12.07 8.40 11.24
C ASP A 140 -12.66 7.61 10.07
N CYS A 141 -13.28 6.44 10.31
CA CYS A 141 -14.01 5.73 9.28
C CYS A 141 -15.17 6.54 8.70
N ALA A 142 -15.91 7.28 9.53
CA ALA A 142 -16.95 8.18 9.03
C ALA A 142 -16.38 9.28 8.11
N ALA A 143 -15.19 9.82 8.43
CA ALA A 143 -14.51 10.79 7.57
C ALA A 143 -14.09 10.18 6.23
N LEU A 144 -13.54 8.95 6.22
CA LEU A 144 -13.18 8.25 4.98
C LEU A 144 -14.43 7.99 4.11
N MET A 145 -15.52 7.51 4.72
CA MET A 145 -16.78 7.24 4.02
C MET A 145 -17.42 8.51 3.46
N ALA A 146 -17.30 9.63 4.16
CA ALA A 146 -17.79 10.92 3.67
C ALA A 146 -16.95 11.46 2.50
N ALA A 147 -15.65 11.13 2.45
CA ALA A 147 -14.73 11.63 1.44
C ALA A 147 -14.74 10.81 0.15
N PHE A 148 -14.47 9.50 0.23
CA PHE A 148 -14.29 8.67 -0.97
C PHE A 148 -14.52 7.16 -0.77
N ALA A 149 -14.60 6.68 0.47
CA ALA A 149 -14.74 5.26 0.76
C ALA A 149 -16.21 4.81 0.72
N THR A 150 -16.46 3.57 0.30
CA THR A 150 -17.80 2.94 0.36
C THR A 150 -17.95 2.01 1.56
N ARG A 151 -16.84 1.52 2.10
CA ARG A 151 -16.74 0.77 3.35
C ARG A 151 -15.44 1.15 4.04
N CYS A 152 -15.46 1.16 5.36
CA CYS A 152 -14.29 1.32 6.20
C CYS A 152 -14.40 0.39 7.40
N GLU A 153 -13.32 -0.31 7.72
CA GLU A 153 -13.25 -1.24 8.84
C GLU A 153 -11.98 -0.99 9.65
N MET A 154 -12.11 -1.02 10.97
CA MET A 154 -10.96 -0.90 11.87
C MET A 154 -10.19 -2.22 11.90
N VAL A 155 -8.89 -2.15 11.63
CA VAL A 155 -7.95 -3.27 11.81
C VAL A 155 -7.42 -3.27 13.24
N SER A 156 -7.01 -2.09 13.72
CA SER A 156 -6.55 -1.89 15.10
C SER A 156 -6.72 -0.44 15.52
N ALA A 157 -6.96 -0.21 16.80
CA ALA A 157 -6.89 1.09 17.43
C ALA A 157 -6.37 0.92 18.84
N GLY A 158 -5.40 1.73 19.25
CA GLY A 158 -4.81 1.65 20.57
C GLY A 158 -4.00 2.89 20.91
N VAL A 159 -3.59 2.97 22.16
CA VAL A 159 -2.71 4.04 22.64
C VAL A 159 -1.26 3.70 22.29
N VAL A 160 -0.49 4.69 21.84
CA VAL A 160 0.94 4.53 21.67
C VAL A 160 1.59 4.44 23.05
N ASP A 161 2.43 3.44 23.26
CA ASP A 161 3.11 3.22 24.54
C ASP A 161 3.81 4.49 25.04
N GLU A 162 3.70 4.75 26.34
CA GLU A 162 4.32 5.91 27.03
C GLU A 162 3.90 7.29 26.50
N SER A 163 2.84 7.39 25.70
CA SER A 163 2.37 8.66 25.12
C SER A 163 1.40 9.46 26.00
N LEU A 164 1.02 8.92 27.17
CA LEU A 164 0.07 9.57 28.07
C LEU A 164 0.69 10.81 28.72
N ASP A 165 0.13 11.98 28.43
CA ASP A 165 0.41 13.23 29.11
C ASP A 165 -0.58 13.43 30.25
N ALA A 166 -0.11 13.24 31.49
CA ALA A 166 -0.93 13.40 32.68
C ALA A 166 -1.33 14.86 32.96
N ALA A 167 -0.52 15.83 32.55
CA ALA A 167 -0.79 17.25 32.79
C ALA A 167 -1.82 17.80 31.79
N GLY A 168 -1.67 17.43 30.51
CA GLY A 168 -2.61 17.79 29.46
C GLY A 168 -3.85 16.89 29.37
N GLU A 169 -3.87 15.77 30.10
CA GLU A 169 -4.89 14.72 30.00
C GLU A 169 -5.12 14.26 28.55
N THR A 170 -4.02 14.08 27.80
CA THR A 170 -4.02 13.64 26.41
C THR A 170 -3.20 12.36 26.25
N ALA A 171 -3.48 11.61 25.18
CA ALA A 171 -2.66 10.48 24.77
C ALA A 171 -2.52 10.47 23.24
N GLU A 172 -1.49 9.80 22.75
CA GLU A 172 -1.33 9.54 21.32
C GLU A 172 -1.93 8.18 20.97
N PHE A 173 -2.67 8.14 19.87
CA PHE A 173 -3.39 6.97 19.40
C PHE A 173 -2.86 6.57 18.04
N GLN A 174 -2.68 5.27 17.84
CA GLN A 174 -2.44 4.69 16.54
C GLN A 174 -3.68 3.93 16.09
N ILE A 175 -4.19 4.31 14.93
CA ILE A 175 -5.38 3.73 14.32
C ILE A 175 -4.99 3.20 12.94
N VAL A 176 -5.39 1.97 12.65
CA VAL A 176 -5.20 1.32 11.37
C VAL A 176 -6.57 0.94 10.84
N LEU A 177 -6.94 1.50 9.70
CA LEU A 177 -8.20 1.23 9.01
C LEU A 177 -7.92 0.58 7.68
N THR A 178 -8.84 -0.27 7.22
CA THR A 178 -8.91 -0.70 5.82
C THR A 178 -10.17 -0.11 5.18
N TYR A 179 -10.13 0.13 3.87
CA TYR A 179 -11.24 0.77 3.17
C TYR A 179 -11.44 0.25 1.75
N THR A 180 -12.67 0.36 1.26
CA THR A 180 -13.01 0.20 -0.16
C THR A 180 -13.22 1.58 -0.75
N GLN A 181 -12.62 1.85 -1.91
CA GLN A 181 -12.80 3.11 -2.62
C GLN A 181 -14.06 3.05 -3.47
N ALA A 182 -14.80 4.15 -3.57
CA ALA A 182 -15.92 4.26 -4.50
C ALA A 182 -15.47 3.96 -5.93
N LEU A 183 -16.32 3.24 -6.68
CA LEU A 183 -16.03 2.92 -8.07
C LEU A 183 -15.98 4.19 -8.92
N ASP A 184 -14.87 4.42 -9.60
CA ASP A 184 -14.81 5.39 -10.69
C ASP A 184 -15.73 4.92 -11.83
N PRO A 185 -16.75 5.72 -12.23
CA PRO A 185 -17.64 5.36 -13.33
C PRO A 185 -16.94 5.41 -14.71
N ALA A 186 -15.73 5.96 -14.79
CA ALA A 186 -14.96 5.97 -16.03
C ALA A 186 -14.68 4.53 -16.52
N THR A 187 -14.84 4.32 -17.83
CA THR A 187 -14.51 3.04 -18.46
C THR A 187 -13.01 2.80 -18.39
N MET A 188 -12.59 1.64 -17.89
CA MET A 188 -11.17 1.27 -17.87
C MET A 188 -10.63 1.17 -19.30
N PRO A 189 -9.43 1.73 -19.58
CA PRO A 189 -8.77 1.54 -20.86
C PRO A 189 -8.31 0.09 -21.01
N ASP A 190 -7.93 -0.29 -22.23
CA ASP A 190 -7.23 -1.56 -22.45
C ASP A 190 -5.91 -1.56 -21.68
N LEU A 191 -5.82 -2.44 -20.67
CA LEU A 191 -4.69 -2.53 -19.76
C LEU A 191 -3.39 -2.93 -20.44
N ALA A 192 -3.45 -3.56 -21.63
CA ALA A 192 -2.27 -3.85 -22.43
C ALA A 192 -1.67 -2.57 -23.06
N THR A 193 -2.43 -1.48 -23.14
CA THR A 193 -2.05 -0.22 -23.81
C THR A 193 -1.63 0.90 -22.86
N VAL A 194 -1.63 0.63 -21.55
CA VAL A 194 -1.33 1.62 -20.51
C VAL A 194 -0.31 1.09 -19.52
N VAL A 195 0.25 1.99 -18.74
CA VAL A 195 1.13 1.66 -17.62
C VAL A 195 0.56 2.21 -16.32
N LEU A 196 0.74 1.47 -15.22
CA LEU A 196 0.44 2.00 -13.90
C LEU A 196 1.54 2.94 -13.46
N ARG A 197 1.20 4.20 -13.23
CA ARG A 197 2.07 5.19 -12.60
C ARG A 197 1.72 5.30 -11.14
N GLU A 198 2.73 5.53 -10.32
CA GLU A 198 2.59 5.67 -8.87
C GLU A 198 3.32 6.93 -8.42
N ASP A 199 2.81 7.57 -7.38
CA ASP A 199 3.41 8.75 -6.77
C ASP A 199 3.12 8.79 -5.27
N ARG A 200 3.92 9.58 -4.55
CA ARG A 200 3.72 9.88 -3.13
C ARG A 200 3.39 11.33 -2.95
N LEU A 201 2.11 11.61 -2.74
CA LEU A 201 1.64 12.95 -2.41
C LEU A 201 1.88 13.20 -0.92
N THR A 202 2.64 14.24 -0.59
CA THR A 202 2.82 14.70 0.78
C THR A 202 2.05 15.99 0.98
N LEU A 203 1.15 16.01 1.94
CA LEU A 203 0.37 17.18 2.33
C LEU A 203 0.75 17.58 3.76
N ASP A 204 1.05 18.85 3.93
CA ASP A 204 1.30 19.44 5.25
C ASP A 204 0.02 20.06 5.79
N ALA A 205 -0.20 19.99 7.10
CA ALA A 205 -1.26 20.76 7.73
C ALA A 205 -1.04 22.26 7.48
N ALA A 206 -2.07 22.97 7.03
CA ALA A 206 -2.00 24.41 6.83
C ALA A 206 -1.86 25.13 8.19
N ALA A 207 -0.64 25.62 8.49
CA ALA A 207 -0.23 26.27 9.76
C ALA A 207 -0.39 25.39 11.01
N PRO A 208 0.30 25.66 12.14
CA PRO A 208 0.10 24.91 13.37
C PRO A 208 -1.30 25.20 13.86
N ALA A 209 -2.23 24.34 13.47
CA ALA A 209 -3.57 24.47 13.94
C ALA A 209 -3.50 24.19 15.45
N GLU A 210 -3.83 25.20 16.24
CA GLU A 210 -4.45 25.02 17.56
C GLU A 210 -5.77 24.21 17.45
N ALA A 211 -6.02 23.53 16.32
CA ALA A 211 -7.16 22.70 16.06
C ALA A 211 -7.10 21.51 17.00
N ARG A 212 -7.83 21.69 18.09
CA ARG A 212 -8.45 20.62 18.87
C ARG A 212 -9.36 19.70 18.03
N ASP A 213 -9.54 19.96 16.74
CA ASP A 213 -10.42 19.20 15.85
C ASP A 213 -9.63 18.49 14.74
N ASP A 214 -8.88 17.48 15.16
CA ASP A 214 -8.17 16.51 14.30
C ASP A 214 -9.07 15.90 13.20
N SER A 215 -10.39 15.84 13.40
CA SER A 215 -11.33 15.31 12.39
C SER A 215 -11.41 16.24 11.17
N ARG A 216 -11.39 17.56 11.39
CA ARG A 216 -11.29 18.55 10.30
C ARG A 216 -9.95 18.49 9.60
N LEU A 217 -8.88 18.23 10.36
CA LEU A 217 -7.55 18.08 9.80
C LEU A 217 -7.49 16.88 8.85
N LEU A 218 -8.00 15.72 9.28
CA LEU A 218 -8.12 14.55 8.42
C LEU A 218 -8.96 14.87 7.18
N ALA A 219 -10.14 15.48 7.35
CA ALA A 219 -10.99 15.86 6.22
C ALA A 219 -10.27 16.78 5.22
N GLY A 220 -9.45 17.72 5.69
CA GLY A 220 -8.63 18.59 4.84
C GLY A 220 -7.57 17.81 4.04
N PHE A 221 -6.88 16.86 4.66
CA PHE A 221 -5.94 15.98 3.95
C PHE A 221 -6.64 15.11 2.91
N LEU A 222 -7.78 14.51 3.28
CA LEU A 222 -8.57 13.69 2.37
C LEU A 222 -9.04 14.50 1.17
N GLN A 223 -9.53 15.73 1.38
CA GLN A 223 -9.94 16.62 0.30
C GLN A 223 -8.76 16.96 -0.62
N GLY A 224 -7.61 17.35 -0.06
CA GLY A 224 -6.42 17.67 -0.87
C GLY A 224 -5.94 16.48 -1.71
N ALA A 225 -5.99 15.25 -1.17
CA ALA A 225 -5.66 14.05 -1.93
C ALA A 225 -6.68 13.75 -3.03
N MET A 226 -7.97 13.99 -2.75
CA MET A 226 -9.04 13.83 -3.74
C MET A 226 -8.97 14.85 -4.87
N ASP A 227 -8.56 16.09 -4.57
CA ASP A 227 -8.35 17.13 -5.59
C ASP A 227 -7.21 16.74 -6.55
N GLU A 228 -6.14 16.14 -6.03
CA GLU A 228 -5.03 15.59 -6.82
C GLU A 228 -5.43 14.36 -7.65
N CYS A 229 -6.42 13.59 -7.17
CA CYS A 229 -7.00 12.43 -7.86
C CYS A 229 -8.35 12.72 -8.53
N ARG A 230 -8.64 13.98 -8.89
CA ARG A 230 -9.92 14.35 -9.51
C ARG A 230 -10.21 13.53 -10.79
N PRO A 231 -11.45 13.06 -11.01
CA PRO A 231 -11.78 12.20 -12.16
C PRO A 231 -11.50 12.86 -13.52
N ASP A 232 -11.57 14.19 -13.59
CA ASP A 232 -11.32 15.00 -14.80
C ASP A 232 -9.85 15.42 -14.97
N SER A 233 -8.95 14.84 -14.18
CA SER A 233 -7.52 15.15 -14.24
C SER A 233 -6.92 14.70 -15.58
N ALA A 234 -6.48 15.66 -16.38
CA ALA A 234 -5.75 15.39 -17.62
C ALA A 234 -4.37 14.76 -17.37
N THR A 235 -3.76 15.01 -16.20
CA THR A 235 -2.41 14.54 -15.86
C THR A 235 -2.41 13.21 -15.13
N ARG A 236 -3.50 12.90 -14.41
CA ARG A 236 -3.67 11.66 -13.64
C ARG A 236 -5.07 11.06 -13.84
N PRO A 237 -5.41 10.61 -15.06
CA PRO A 237 -6.73 10.01 -15.31
C PRO A 237 -6.89 8.72 -14.51
N GLN A 238 -8.09 8.50 -13.94
CA GLN A 238 -8.39 7.31 -13.12
C GLN A 238 -7.44 7.14 -11.93
N CYS A 239 -7.10 8.25 -11.28
CA CYS A 239 -6.27 8.28 -10.08
C CYS A 239 -7.00 7.64 -8.90
N ARG A 240 -6.26 6.86 -8.11
CA ARG A 240 -6.77 6.14 -6.93
C ARG A 240 -5.83 6.30 -5.76
N ILE A 241 -6.40 6.33 -4.56
CA ILE A 241 -5.65 6.40 -3.30
C ILE A 241 -5.47 4.98 -2.79
N LEU A 242 -4.26 4.45 -2.92
CA LEU A 242 -3.94 3.07 -2.57
C LEU A 242 -3.72 2.88 -1.08
N SER A 243 -3.09 3.84 -0.41
CA SER A 243 -2.92 3.84 1.05
C SER A 243 -2.53 5.23 1.50
N PHE A 244 -2.63 5.51 2.80
CA PHE A 244 -2.06 6.74 3.34
C PHE A 244 -1.69 6.65 4.82
N ASP A 245 -0.73 7.48 5.21
CA ASP A 245 -0.30 7.67 6.58
C ASP A 245 -0.57 9.11 7.01
N VAL A 246 -1.09 9.33 8.20
CA VAL A 246 -1.13 10.64 8.86
C VAL A 246 -0.27 10.54 10.12
N THR A 247 0.79 11.34 10.18
CA THR A 247 1.78 11.31 11.25
C THR A 247 2.12 12.71 11.72
N ARG A 248 2.52 12.85 12.99
CA ARG A 248 3.11 14.08 13.50
C ARG A 248 4.63 13.94 13.50
N ASP A 249 5.35 14.96 13.05
CA ASP A 249 6.81 14.98 13.12
C ASP A 249 7.33 15.53 14.46
N GLU A 250 8.65 15.53 14.64
CA GLU A 250 9.31 16.01 15.86
C GLU A 250 9.04 17.49 16.17
N ALA A 251 8.74 18.29 15.13
CA ALA A 251 8.39 19.70 15.28
C ALA A 251 6.91 19.90 15.67
N GLY A 252 6.16 18.81 15.83
CA GLY A 252 4.74 18.83 16.14
C GLY A 252 3.84 19.09 14.92
N GLN A 253 4.40 19.12 13.71
CA GLN A 253 3.64 19.33 12.48
C GLN A 253 2.99 18.03 12.04
N THR A 254 1.68 18.05 11.82
CA THR A 254 0.97 16.92 11.23
C THR A 254 1.15 16.92 9.71
N LYS A 255 1.49 15.75 9.16
CA LYS A 255 1.70 15.50 7.74
C LYS A 255 0.89 14.28 7.31
N ALA A 256 0.37 14.33 6.10
CA ALA A 256 -0.26 13.19 5.46
C ALA A 256 0.55 12.77 4.22
N ARG A 257 0.78 11.48 4.08
CA ARG A 257 1.46 10.88 2.92
C ARG A 257 0.52 9.89 2.25
N PHE A 258 0.11 10.20 1.03
CA PHE A 258 -0.76 9.36 0.23
C PHE A 258 0.06 8.63 -0.83
N HIS A 259 -0.13 7.32 -0.92
CA HIS A 259 0.31 6.54 -2.08
C HIS A 259 -0.84 6.53 -3.08
N ILE A 260 -0.61 7.18 -4.21
CA ILE A 260 -1.59 7.28 -5.29
C ILE A 260 -1.09 6.55 -6.53
N ALA A 261 -2.02 6.06 -7.34
CA ALA A 261 -1.70 5.45 -8.62
C ALA A 261 -2.74 5.79 -9.68
N TRP A 262 -2.32 5.82 -10.94
CA TRP A 262 -3.18 6.12 -12.09
C TRP A 262 -2.67 5.43 -13.35
N LEU A 263 -3.53 5.30 -14.36
CA LEU A 263 -3.13 4.75 -15.64
C LEU A 263 -2.63 5.86 -16.56
N GLY A 264 -1.39 5.72 -17.02
CA GLY A 264 -0.78 6.62 -17.99
C GLY A 264 -0.61 5.95 -19.35
N PRO A 265 -0.38 6.74 -20.42
CA PRO A 265 -0.04 6.18 -21.72
C PRO A 265 1.29 5.43 -21.67
N LEU A 266 1.43 4.43 -22.53
CA LEU A 266 2.70 3.74 -22.77
C LEU A 266 3.79 4.76 -23.15
N PRO A 267 4.96 4.74 -22.47
CA PRO A 267 6.14 5.47 -22.90
C PRO A 267 6.55 5.15 -24.34
N ALA A 268 7.10 6.13 -25.05
CA ALA A 268 7.61 5.93 -26.40
C ALA A 268 8.65 4.82 -26.46
N GLY A 269 8.53 3.92 -27.44
CA GLY A 269 9.43 2.78 -27.62
C GLY A 269 9.03 1.51 -26.85
N LEU A 270 8.01 1.57 -25.98
CA LEU A 270 7.38 0.39 -25.40
C LEU A 270 6.21 -0.08 -26.26
N TYR A 271 5.99 -1.39 -26.27
CA TYR A 271 4.90 -2.04 -27.00
C TYR A 271 3.84 -2.53 -26.03
N ALA A 272 2.62 -2.74 -26.55
CA ALA A 272 1.55 -3.33 -25.77
C ALA A 272 1.99 -4.67 -25.17
N ALA A 273 1.64 -4.88 -23.90
CA ALA A 273 1.98 -6.11 -23.22
C ALA A 273 1.27 -7.29 -23.90
N PRO A 274 1.94 -8.43 -24.13
CA PRO A 274 1.26 -9.62 -24.60
C PRO A 274 0.24 -10.08 -23.54
N PRO A 275 -0.85 -10.74 -23.94
CA PRO A 275 -1.81 -11.28 -22.99
C PRO A 275 -1.10 -12.29 -22.07
N LEU A 276 -1.12 -12.02 -20.77
CA LEU A 276 -0.70 -12.96 -19.74
C LEU A 276 -1.97 -13.62 -19.22
N ASN A 277 -2.25 -14.83 -19.72
CA ASN A 277 -3.34 -15.69 -19.26
C ASN A 277 -2.89 -16.52 -18.05
#